data_AF-A0AAU4EMR8-F1
#
_entry.id   AF-A0AAU4EMR8-F1
#
_cell.length_a   1.000
_cell.length_b   1.000
_cell.length_c   1.000
_cell.angle_alpha   90.00
_cell.angle_beta   90.00
_cell.angle_gamma   90.00
#
_symmetry.space_group_name_H-M   'P 1'
#
loop_
_entity.id
_entity.type
_entity.pdbx_description
1 polymer ?
#
loop_
_entity_poly.entity_id
_entity_poly.type
_entity_poly.pdbx_seq_one_letter_code
_entity_poly.pdbx_strand_id
1 'polypeptide(L)'
;MEEPEEKTRKAVPGRVFRTGSAENANGPARPRDYPADGLRALARKDYNAAVAALTQALRAPSADPALYFHLALAQLRGNRPHRVGSARDLNVVRDCLDRVGHLAHARVLLHLTDEDRGRLWERGGQVPARVSALVEVMAPEYVEEILDHVTAPENRVWQLLRARQGERRLPPRPSPRPRPGGAKPGAAGG
;
A
#
# COMPACT_ATOMS: atom_id res chain seq x y z
N MET A 1 -63.64 -38.04 23.74
CA MET A 1 -64.03 -38.05 22.31
C MET A 1 -63.73 -36.65 21.82
N GLU A 2 -62.73 -36.38 20.99
CA GLU A 2 -62.02 -37.14 19.95
C GLU A 2 -60.50 -36.85 20.11
N GLU A 3 -59.67 -37.87 20.30
CA GLU A 3 -58.69 -38.45 19.35
C GLU A 3 -57.61 -37.50 18.76
N PRO A 4 -56.31 -37.87 18.86
CA PRO A 4 -55.17 -37.06 18.41
C PRO A 4 -54.72 -37.41 16.98
N GLU A 5 -54.38 -36.41 16.15
CA GLU A 5 -53.76 -36.67 14.84
C GLU A 5 -52.23 -36.67 14.89
N GLU A 6 -51.72 -37.87 14.65
CA GLU A 6 -50.35 -38.35 14.60
C GLU A 6 -49.66 -37.92 13.29
N LYS A 7 -48.74 -36.94 13.36
CA LYS A 7 -48.00 -36.47 12.19
C LYS A 7 -46.76 -37.32 11.93
N THR A 8 -46.91 -38.19 10.93
CA THR A 8 -45.99 -39.20 10.42
C THR A 8 -44.61 -38.62 10.03
N ARG A 9 -43.55 -39.09 10.67
CA ARG A 9 -42.16 -38.87 10.25
C ARG A 9 -41.80 -39.86 9.14
N LYS A 10 -41.66 -39.39 7.89
CA LYS A 10 -41.10 -40.19 6.79
C LYS A 10 -39.58 -40.34 6.99
N ALA A 11 -39.16 -41.57 7.26
CA ALA A 11 -37.77 -42.01 7.21
C ALA A 11 -37.28 -42.02 5.76
N VAL A 12 -36.14 -41.36 5.49
CA VAL A 12 -35.43 -41.41 4.20
C VAL A 12 -34.32 -42.46 4.30
N PRO A 13 -34.27 -43.45 3.39
CA PRO A 13 -33.30 -44.54 3.48
C PRO A 13 -31.92 -44.14 2.95
N GLY A 14 -30.89 -44.52 3.72
CA GLY A 14 -29.66 -45.15 3.24
C GLY A 14 -28.85 -44.43 2.17
N ARG A 15 -28.07 -43.41 2.54
CA ARG A 15 -26.95 -42.95 1.72
C ARG A 15 -25.72 -43.80 2.06
N VAL A 16 -25.36 -44.69 1.13
CA VAL A 16 -24.16 -45.54 1.19
C VAL A 16 -22.94 -44.62 1.24
N PHE A 17 -22.23 -44.63 2.37
CA PHE A 17 -20.96 -43.94 2.53
C PHE A 17 -19.91 -44.69 1.70
N ARG A 18 -19.57 -44.15 0.53
CA ARG A 18 -18.28 -44.44 -0.11
C ARG A 18 -17.20 -43.91 0.81
N THR A 19 -16.56 -44.78 1.56
CA THR A 19 -15.22 -44.57 2.12
C THR A 19 -14.22 -44.59 0.96
N GLY A 20 -14.25 -43.53 0.15
CA GLY A 20 -13.14 -43.22 -0.72
C GLY A 20 -11.98 -42.81 0.17
N SER A 21 -11.05 -43.75 0.37
CA SER A 21 -9.71 -43.49 0.88
C SER A 21 -9.11 -42.34 0.05
N ALA A 22 -9.21 -41.12 0.57
CA ALA A 22 -8.39 -40.02 0.13
C ALA A 22 -6.97 -40.38 0.59
N GLU A 23 -6.22 -40.99 -0.31
CA GLU A 23 -4.78 -41.14 -0.17
C GLU A 23 -4.22 -39.79 0.28
N ASN A 24 -3.66 -39.82 1.49
CA ASN A 24 -2.96 -38.72 2.11
C ASN A 24 -1.84 -38.25 1.19
N ALA A 25 -2.12 -37.27 0.34
CA ALA A 25 -1.13 -36.43 -0.32
C ALA A 25 -0.47 -35.49 0.70
N ASN A 26 -0.01 -36.04 1.83
CA ASN A 26 0.82 -35.37 2.83
C ASN A 26 2.28 -35.47 2.38
N GLY A 27 2.56 -34.94 1.18
CA GLY A 27 3.92 -34.48 0.91
C GLY A 27 4.27 -33.39 1.94
N PRO A 28 5.53 -33.25 2.36
CA PRO A 28 5.90 -32.18 3.29
C PRO A 28 5.45 -30.85 2.69
N ALA A 29 4.49 -30.19 3.37
CA ALA A 29 3.99 -28.90 2.95
C ALA A 29 5.22 -27.97 2.82
N ARG A 30 5.43 -27.42 1.63
CA ARG A 30 6.55 -26.50 1.40
C ARG A 30 6.48 -25.40 2.47
N PRO A 31 7.60 -25.04 3.11
CA PRO A 31 7.63 -23.93 4.05
C PRO A 31 6.97 -22.71 3.43
N ARG A 32 5.99 -22.14 4.14
CA ARG A 32 5.22 -21.02 3.62
C ARG A 32 6.02 -19.73 3.76
N ASP A 33 6.23 -19.04 2.65
CA ASP A 33 6.91 -17.75 2.59
C ASP A 33 5.89 -16.62 2.80
N TYR A 34 5.58 -16.35 4.07
CA TYR A 34 4.61 -15.32 4.45
C TYR A 34 4.98 -13.90 3.95
N PRO A 35 6.26 -13.46 3.97
CA PRO A 35 6.65 -12.20 3.33
C PRO A 35 6.25 -12.14 1.85
N ALA A 36 6.65 -13.13 1.06
CA ALA A 36 6.37 -13.14 -0.39
C ALA A 36 4.86 -13.24 -0.68
N ASP A 37 4.13 -14.05 0.08
CA ASP A 37 2.67 -14.15 -0.02
C ASP A 37 2.00 -12.79 0.27
N GLY A 38 2.45 -12.09 1.31
CA GLY A 38 1.92 -10.78 1.72
C GLY A 38 2.15 -9.69 0.69
N LEU A 39 3.38 -9.58 0.16
CA LEU A 39 3.71 -8.62 -0.88
C LEU A 39 2.95 -8.90 -2.19
N ARG A 40 2.81 -10.18 -2.57
CA ARG A 40 2.04 -10.57 -3.74
C ARG A 40 0.55 -10.26 -3.59
N ALA A 41 -0.01 -10.48 -2.41
CA ALA A 41 -1.40 -10.13 -2.11
C ALA A 41 -1.61 -8.60 -2.15
N LEU A 42 -0.67 -7.82 -1.61
CA LEU A 42 -0.70 -6.37 -1.65
C LEU A 42 -0.70 -5.85 -3.09
N ALA A 43 0.21 -6.35 -3.93
CA ALA A 43 0.27 -6.00 -5.36
C ALA A 43 -1.02 -6.32 -6.13
N ARG A 44 -1.78 -7.34 -5.69
CA ARG A 44 -3.10 -7.70 -6.26
C ARG A 44 -4.26 -6.92 -5.64
N LYS A 45 -3.97 -6.01 -4.71
CA LYS A 45 -4.95 -5.26 -3.90
C LYS A 45 -5.86 -6.15 -3.06
N ASP A 46 -5.43 -7.39 -2.77
CA ASP A 46 -6.09 -8.27 -1.80
C ASP A 46 -5.58 -7.94 -0.40
N TYR A 47 -6.08 -6.82 0.13
CA TYR A 47 -5.61 -6.25 1.39
C TYR A 47 -5.85 -7.16 2.59
N ASN A 48 -6.91 -7.98 2.58
CA ASN A 48 -7.18 -8.91 3.67
C ASN A 48 -6.13 -10.03 3.71
N ALA A 49 -5.81 -10.62 2.55
CA ALA A 49 -4.75 -11.61 2.47
C ALA A 49 -3.37 -11.01 2.78
N ALA A 50 -3.11 -9.78 2.32
CA ALA A 50 -1.87 -9.06 2.60
C ALA A 50 -1.69 -8.81 4.11
N VAL A 51 -2.71 -8.29 4.80
CA VAL A 51 -2.67 -8.06 6.26
C VAL A 51 -2.41 -9.38 7.00
N ALA A 52 -3.11 -10.46 6.63
CA ALA A 52 -2.95 -11.75 7.30
C ALA A 52 -1.53 -12.31 7.12
N ALA A 53 -1.01 -12.31 5.89
CA ALA A 53 0.31 -12.85 5.58
C ALA A 53 1.44 -12.00 6.18
N LEU A 54 1.38 -10.66 6.04
CA LEU A 54 2.38 -9.75 6.60
C LEU A 54 2.40 -9.78 8.14
N THR A 55 1.22 -9.89 8.78
CA THR A 55 1.14 -10.06 10.24
C THR A 55 1.81 -11.36 10.69
N GLN A 56 1.60 -12.45 9.94
CA GLN A 56 2.23 -13.73 10.25
C GLN A 56 3.75 -13.69 10.00
N ALA A 57 4.20 -13.02 8.95
CA ALA A 57 5.63 -12.81 8.68
C ALA A 57 6.33 -12.07 9.84
N LEU A 58 5.72 -10.99 10.33
CA LEU A 58 6.24 -10.15 11.42
C LEU A 58 6.25 -10.84 12.81
N ARG A 59 5.69 -12.05 12.95
CA ARG A 59 5.81 -12.85 14.18
C ARG A 59 7.16 -13.55 14.31
N ALA A 60 7.90 -13.70 13.21
CA ALA A 60 9.23 -14.30 13.25
C ALA A 60 10.23 -13.33 13.92
N PRO A 61 11.10 -13.80 14.83
CA PRO A 61 12.12 -12.94 15.46
C PRO A 61 13.09 -12.29 14.46
N SER A 62 13.31 -12.92 13.31
CA SER A 62 14.18 -12.46 12.24
C SER A 62 13.43 -11.74 11.12
N ALA A 63 12.19 -11.32 11.35
CA ALA A 63 11.39 -10.64 10.33
C ALA A 63 12.04 -9.30 9.94
N ASP A 64 12.04 -8.99 8.65
CA ASP A 64 12.47 -7.68 8.15
C ASP A 64 11.52 -6.58 8.66
N PRO A 65 12.02 -5.57 9.41
CA PRO A 65 11.21 -4.45 9.86
C PRO A 65 10.51 -3.70 8.71
N ALA A 66 11.08 -3.67 7.49
CA ALA A 66 10.46 -3.00 6.34
C ALA A 66 9.08 -3.55 5.98
N LEU A 67 8.71 -4.76 6.45
CA LEU A 67 7.36 -5.30 6.29
C LEU A 67 6.29 -4.48 7.04
N TYR A 68 6.66 -3.70 8.06
CA TYR A 68 5.71 -2.80 8.73
C TYR A 68 5.19 -1.70 7.79
N PHE A 69 6.00 -1.21 6.85
CA PHE A 69 5.55 -0.25 5.84
C PHE A 69 4.46 -0.85 4.93
N HIS A 70 4.70 -2.04 4.41
CA HIS A 70 3.75 -2.76 3.56
C HIS A 70 2.48 -3.14 4.33
N LEU A 71 2.61 -3.49 5.61
CA LEU A 71 1.46 -3.74 6.48
C LEU A 71 0.63 -2.46 6.67
N ALA A 72 1.27 -1.30 6.85
CA ALA A 72 0.58 -0.02 6.95
C ALA A 72 -0.22 0.30 5.67
N LEU A 73 0.37 0.08 4.48
CA LEU A 73 -0.34 0.21 3.20
C LEU A 73 -1.54 -0.75 3.11
N ALA A 74 -1.35 -2.01 3.49
CA ALA A 74 -2.42 -3.01 3.48
C ALA A 74 -3.58 -2.64 4.43
N GLN A 75 -3.27 -2.07 5.60
CA GLN A 75 -4.28 -1.62 6.58
C GLN A 75 -5.08 -0.40 6.10
N LEU A 76 -4.53 0.44 5.22
CA LEU A 76 -5.28 1.52 4.56
C LEU A 76 -6.30 0.98 3.54
N ARG A 77 -6.09 -0.24 3.02
CA ARG A 77 -7.02 -0.95 2.12
C ARG A 77 -7.40 -0.17 0.86
N GLY A 78 -6.47 0.61 0.29
CA GLY A 78 -6.77 1.45 -0.87
C GLY A 78 -7.54 2.74 -0.57
N ASN A 79 -7.90 2.97 0.70
CA ASN A 79 -8.74 4.10 1.09
C ASN A 79 -7.92 5.34 1.46
N ARG A 80 -8.60 6.49 1.43
CA ARG A 80 -8.14 7.72 2.09
C ARG A 80 -7.95 7.43 3.58
N PRO A 81 -6.86 7.90 4.21
CA PRO A 81 -6.68 7.77 5.66
C PRO A 81 -7.91 8.20 6.49
N HIS A 82 -8.53 9.34 6.18
CA HIS A 82 -9.71 9.83 6.92
C HIS A 82 -10.98 9.00 6.70
N ARG A 83 -10.99 8.06 5.73
CA ARG A 83 -12.10 7.14 5.46
C ARG A 83 -11.85 5.73 6.01
N VAL A 84 -10.70 5.49 6.61
CA VAL A 84 -10.43 4.22 7.29
C VAL A 84 -11.39 4.11 8.48
N GLY A 85 -12.05 2.96 8.59
CA GLY A 85 -13.31 2.79 9.33
C GLY A 85 -13.34 3.32 10.77
N SER A 86 -12.23 3.20 11.51
CA SER A 86 -12.14 3.69 12.88
C SER A 86 -10.81 4.39 13.20
N ALA A 87 -10.82 5.27 14.22
CA ALA A 87 -9.60 5.87 14.75
C ALA A 87 -8.61 4.82 15.27
N ARG A 88 -9.10 3.66 15.71
CA ARG A 88 -8.28 2.52 16.14
C ARG A 88 -7.49 1.95 14.97
N ASP A 89 -8.12 1.77 13.81
CA ASP A 89 -7.44 1.25 12.62
C ASP A 89 -6.35 2.19 12.14
N LEU A 90 -6.60 3.51 12.19
CA LEU A 90 -5.57 4.51 11.90
C LEU A 90 -4.42 4.51 12.89
N ASN A 91 -4.68 4.25 14.17
CA ASN A 91 -3.59 4.12 15.14
C ASN A 91 -2.73 2.88 14.83
N VAL A 92 -3.31 1.77 14.39
CA VAL A 92 -2.54 0.60 13.92
C VAL A 92 -1.63 0.95 12.74
N VAL A 93 -2.14 1.74 11.77
CA VAL A 93 -1.31 2.24 10.66
C VAL A 93 -0.13 3.06 11.18
N ARG A 94 -0.39 4.01 12.10
CA ARG A 94 0.66 4.85 12.69
C ARG A 94 1.69 4.04 13.47
N ASP A 95 1.25 3.10 14.30
CA ASP A 95 2.13 2.22 15.06
C ASP A 95 3.05 1.40 14.14
N CYS A 96 2.55 0.95 12.99
CA CYS A 96 3.38 0.28 11.98
C CYS A 96 4.44 1.24 11.41
N LEU A 97 4.04 2.46 11.03
CA LEU A 97 4.95 3.43 10.42
C LEU A 97 6.01 3.95 11.40
N ASP A 98 5.66 4.11 12.68
CA ASP A 98 6.60 4.54 13.72
C ASP A 98 7.72 3.52 13.94
N ARG A 99 7.42 2.21 13.85
CA ARG A 99 8.44 1.13 13.93
C ARG A 99 9.49 1.21 12.83
N VAL A 100 9.14 1.78 11.68
CA VAL A 100 10.04 2.01 10.54
C VAL A 100 10.25 3.50 10.28
N GLY A 101 10.07 4.36 11.30
CA GLY A 101 10.13 5.82 11.17
C GLY A 101 11.50 6.38 10.75
N HIS A 102 12.54 5.54 10.69
CA HIS A 102 13.83 5.90 10.11
C HIS A 102 13.84 5.86 8.58
N LEU A 103 12.91 5.15 7.95
CA LEU A 103 12.78 5.05 6.50
C LEU A 103 12.05 6.27 5.93
N ALA A 104 12.59 6.87 4.85
CA ALA A 104 12.02 8.07 4.25
C ALA A 104 10.56 7.86 3.79
N HIS A 105 10.27 6.73 3.14
CA HIS A 105 8.93 6.40 2.66
C HIS A 105 7.91 6.21 3.79
N ALA A 106 8.32 5.65 4.93
CA ALA A 106 7.44 5.49 6.08
C ALA A 106 7.07 6.86 6.69
N ARG A 107 8.04 7.77 6.81
CA ARG A 107 7.81 9.14 7.28
C ARG A 107 6.89 9.93 6.35
N VAL A 108 7.07 9.79 5.04
CA VAL A 108 6.21 10.43 4.04
C VAL A 108 4.78 9.91 4.16
N LEU A 109 4.60 8.59 4.24
CA LEU A 109 3.27 8.00 4.41
C LEU A 109 2.63 8.43 5.74
N LEU A 110 3.40 8.51 6.83
CA LEU A 110 2.90 9.00 8.13
C LEU A 110 2.41 10.45 8.02
N HIS A 111 3.17 11.34 7.35
CA HIS A 111 2.75 12.72 7.12
C HIS A 111 1.49 12.82 6.26
N LEU A 112 1.37 11.99 5.23
CA LEU A 112 0.16 11.89 4.41
C LEU A 112 -1.04 11.47 5.29
N THR A 113 -0.88 10.42 6.10
CA THR A 113 -1.90 9.92 7.04
C THR A 113 -2.34 10.99 8.05
N ASP A 114 -1.39 11.70 8.66
CA ASP A 114 -1.68 12.73 9.67
C ASP A 114 -2.35 13.96 9.05
N GLU A 115 -1.89 14.41 7.88
CA GLU A 115 -2.49 15.55 7.17
C GLU A 115 -3.95 15.25 6.78
N ASP A 116 -4.20 14.07 6.22
CA ASP A 116 -5.54 13.66 5.78
C ASP A 116 -6.49 13.43 6.97
N ARG A 117 -6.02 12.76 8.04
CA ARG A 117 -6.79 12.57 9.28
C ARG A 117 -7.22 13.91 9.90
N GLY A 118 -6.32 14.88 9.94
CA GLY A 118 -6.59 16.21 10.48
C GLY A 118 -7.36 17.13 9.53
N ARG A 119 -7.66 16.68 8.31
CA ARG A 119 -8.20 17.51 7.20
C ARG A 119 -7.41 18.81 7.03
N LEU A 120 -6.10 18.75 7.25
CA LEU A 120 -5.25 19.95 7.25
C LEU A 120 -5.15 20.58 5.86
N TRP A 121 -5.48 19.81 4.81
CA TRP A 121 -5.58 20.30 3.44
C TRP A 121 -6.75 21.28 3.25
N GLU A 122 -7.84 21.18 4.03
CA GLU A 122 -8.99 22.12 3.97
C GLU A 122 -8.61 23.52 4.44
N ARG A 123 -7.61 23.64 5.32
CA ARG A 123 -7.17 24.91 5.93
C ARG A 123 -6.18 25.69 5.06
N GLY A 124 -5.75 25.13 3.93
CA GLY A 124 -4.66 25.68 3.13
C GLY A 124 -3.28 25.59 3.81
N GLY A 125 -2.26 26.12 3.14
CA GLY A 125 -0.86 26.13 3.61
C GLY A 125 0.10 25.31 2.74
N GLN A 126 1.38 25.29 3.10
CA GLN A 126 2.44 24.62 2.34
C GLN A 126 2.83 23.28 2.98
N VAL A 127 3.28 22.33 2.15
CA VAL A 127 3.92 21.10 2.62
C VAL A 127 5.20 21.49 3.37
N PRO A 128 5.45 20.98 4.59
CA PRO A 128 6.68 21.29 5.30
C PRO A 128 7.92 20.91 4.48
N ALA A 129 8.93 21.78 4.42
CA ALA A 129 10.13 21.56 3.59
C ALA A 129 10.83 20.22 3.85
N ARG A 130 10.81 19.73 5.11
CA ARG A 130 11.32 18.41 5.48
C ARG A 130 10.64 17.26 4.72
N VAL A 131 9.35 17.37 4.44
CA VAL A 131 8.59 16.33 3.72
C VAL A 131 8.94 16.38 2.24
N SER A 132 9.10 17.59 1.68
CA SER A 132 9.61 17.76 0.32
C SER A 132 10.99 17.13 0.13
N ALA A 133 11.93 17.39 1.04
CA ALA A 133 13.26 16.78 1.01
C ALA A 133 13.21 15.24 1.13
N LEU A 134 12.32 14.70 1.97
CA LEU A 134 12.11 13.25 2.07
C LEU A 134 11.59 12.66 0.76
N VAL A 135 10.59 13.30 0.15
CA VAL A 135 10.05 12.89 -1.16
C VAL A 135 11.15 12.96 -2.22
N GLU A 136 12.01 13.99 -2.20
CA GLU A 136 13.12 14.18 -3.13
C GLU A 136 14.13 13.03 -3.15
N VAL A 137 14.49 12.48 -1.99
CA VAL A 137 15.45 11.38 -1.86
C VAL A 137 14.82 9.99 -1.90
N MET A 138 13.48 9.90 -1.81
CA MET A 138 12.77 8.62 -1.76
C MET A 138 12.89 7.84 -3.07
N ALA A 139 13.15 6.53 -2.98
CA ALA A 139 13.21 5.70 -4.19
C ALA A 139 11.87 5.76 -4.96
N PRO A 140 11.90 5.81 -6.30
CA PRO A 140 10.71 5.94 -7.14
C PRO A 140 9.69 4.84 -6.90
N GLU A 141 10.16 3.62 -6.65
CA GLU A 141 9.33 2.44 -6.45
C GLU A 141 8.36 2.66 -5.27
N TYR A 142 8.83 3.29 -4.20
CA TYR A 142 7.99 3.65 -3.05
C TYR A 142 7.01 4.80 -3.34
N VAL A 143 7.36 5.73 -4.24
CA VAL A 143 6.41 6.75 -4.71
C VAL A 143 5.25 6.06 -5.41
N GLU A 144 5.56 5.14 -6.33
CA GLU A 144 4.54 4.42 -7.10
C GLU A 144 3.69 3.53 -6.20
N GLU A 145 4.32 2.82 -5.26
CA GLU A 145 3.64 1.95 -4.32
C GLU A 145 2.67 2.71 -3.40
N ILE A 146 3.10 3.86 -2.84
CA ILE A 146 2.20 4.72 -2.05
C ILE A 146 1.03 5.21 -2.91
N LEU A 147 1.30 5.68 -4.13
CA LEU A 147 0.25 6.20 -5.02
C LEU A 147 -0.72 5.11 -5.50
N ASP A 148 -0.29 3.85 -5.63
CA ASP A 148 -1.15 2.73 -6.06
C ASP A 148 -2.09 2.24 -4.95
N HIS A 149 -1.67 2.38 -3.69
CA HIS A 149 -2.39 1.88 -2.51
C HIS A 149 -3.05 2.95 -1.65
N VAL A 150 -2.78 4.24 -1.89
CA VAL A 150 -3.37 5.34 -1.13
C VAL A 150 -3.92 6.40 -2.08
N THR A 151 -5.24 6.60 -2.07
CA THR A 151 -5.90 7.62 -2.91
C THR A 151 -6.24 8.86 -2.08
N ALA A 152 -5.51 9.96 -2.25
CA ALA A 152 -5.78 11.21 -1.55
C ALA A 152 -5.49 12.47 -2.40
N PRO A 153 -6.20 12.70 -3.53
CA PRO A 153 -5.88 13.75 -4.50
C PRO A 153 -5.89 15.19 -3.97
N GLU A 154 -6.58 15.48 -2.87
CA GLU A 154 -6.64 16.80 -2.22
C GLU A 154 -5.55 16.97 -1.16
N ASN A 155 -4.93 15.87 -0.72
CA ASN A 155 -3.82 15.89 0.23
C ASN A 155 -2.55 16.41 -0.45
N ARG A 156 -1.87 17.39 0.16
CA ARG A 156 -0.73 18.04 -0.49
C ARG A 156 0.49 17.15 -0.57
N VAL A 157 0.73 16.29 0.43
CA VAL A 157 1.81 15.28 0.35
C VAL A 157 1.54 14.30 -0.80
N TRP A 158 0.30 13.88 -1.00
CA TRP A 158 -0.08 13.04 -2.14
C TRP A 158 0.13 13.75 -3.49
N GLN A 159 -0.26 15.02 -3.59
CA GLN A 159 -0.02 15.83 -4.80
C GLN A 159 1.47 15.99 -5.11
N LEU A 160 2.30 16.19 -4.08
CA LEU A 160 3.75 16.26 -4.20
C LEU A 160 4.35 14.94 -4.73
N LEU A 161 3.88 13.79 -4.22
CA LEU A 161 4.27 12.48 -4.74
C LEU A 161 3.87 12.32 -6.21
N ARG A 162 2.66 12.77 -6.56
CA ARG A 162 2.15 12.69 -7.94
C ARG A 162 2.95 13.58 -8.90
N ALA A 163 3.33 14.78 -8.48
CA ALA A 163 4.18 15.69 -9.26
C ALA A 163 5.55 15.06 -9.55
N ARG A 164 6.21 14.49 -8.52
CA ARG A 164 7.47 13.77 -8.66
C ARG A 164 7.38 12.60 -9.65
N GLN A 165 6.29 11.84 -9.62
CA GLN A 165 6.08 10.74 -10.57
C GLN A 165 5.95 11.27 -12.01
N GLY A 166 5.27 12.41 -12.21
CA GLY A 166 5.10 13.06 -13.50
C GLY A 166 6.42 13.55 -14.11
N GLU A 167 7.31 14.13 -13.30
CA GLU A 167 8.63 14.59 -13.73
C GLU A 167 9.50 13.47 -14.30
N ARG A 168 9.42 12.26 -13.72
CA ARG A 168 10.16 11.09 -14.22
C ARG A 168 9.62 10.49 -15.51
N ARG A 169 8.33 10.68 -15.79
CA ARG A 169 7.71 10.16 -17.02
C ARG A 169 8.04 11.02 -18.24
N LEU A 170 8.50 12.25 -18.03
CA LEU A 170 9.02 13.07 -19.12
C LEU A 170 10.43 12.56 -19.47
N PRO A 171 10.71 12.24 -20.74
CA PRO A 171 12.08 11.95 -21.15
C PRO A 171 12.97 13.15 -20.76
N PRO A 172 14.26 12.92 -20.43
CA PRO A 172 15.16 14.02 -20.12
C PRO A 172 15.05 15.04 -21.24
N ARG A 173 14.69 16.28 -20.88
CA ARG A 173 14.62 17.36 -21.88
C ARG A 173 15.98 17.35 -22.59
N PRO A 174 16.00 17.24 -23.94
CA PRO A 174 17.26 17.30 -24.65
C PRO A 174 17.96 18.57 -24.20
N SER A 175 19.22 18.44 -23.76
CA SER A 175 20.02 19.59 -23.35
C SER A 175 19.89 20.65 -24.44
N PRO A 176 19.63 21.92 -24.08
CA PRO A 176 19.47 22.97 -25.08
C PRO A 176 20.68 22.89 -26.01
N ARG A 177 20.43 22.58 -27.29
CA ARG A 177 21.53 22.50 -28.27
C ARG A 177 22.29 23.83 -28.15
N PRO A 178 23.63 23.81 -28.06
CA PRO A 178 24.41 25.03 -28.05
C PRO A 178 23.94 25.85 -29.24
N ARG A 179 23.44 27.06 -28.98
CA ARG A 179 23.00 27.96 -30.06
C ARG A 179 24.19 28.08 -31.00
N PRO A 180 24.07 27.72 -32.29
CA PRO A 180 25.17 27.88 -33.23
C PRO A 180 25.61 29.34 -33.11
N GLY A 181 26.89 29.52 -32.79
CA GLY A 181 27.44 30.79 -32.36
C GLY A 181 26.94 31.91 -33.26
N GLY A 182 26.22 32.86 -32.65
CA GLY A 182 25.91 34.11 -33.32
C GLY A 182 27.24 34.69 -33.76
N ALA A 183 27.49 34.63 -35.07
CA ALA A 183 28.63 35.28 -35.68
C ALA A 183 28.62 36.73 -35.18
N LYS A 184 29.66 37.12 -34.44
CA LYS A 184 29.87 38.52 -34.10
C LYS A 184 29.93 39.28 -35.43
N PRO A 185 29.03 40.25 -35.70
CA PRO A 185 29.20 41.11 -36.86
C PRO A 185 30.54 41.82 -36.71
N GLY A 186 31.44 41.54 -37.65
CA GLY A 186 32.75 42.17 -37.71
C GLY A 186 32.57 43.68 -37.75
N ALA A 187 33.24 44.35 -36.81
CA ALA A 187 33.38 45.79 -36.82
C ALA A 187 34.13 46.20 -38.09
N ALA A 188 33.44 46.92 -38.97
CA ALA A 188 34.08 47.72 -40.00
C ALA A 188 34.86 48.86 -39.31
N GLY A 189 36.11 49.07 -39.70
CA GLY A 189 36.86 50.25 -39.28
C GLY A 189 38.24 50.33 -39.91
N GLY A 190 38.47 51.40 -40.67
CA GLY A 190 39.78 51.95 -41.01
C GLY A 190 40.22 51.73 -42.44
#